data_AF-A0A7Y2HVZ7-F1
#
_entry.id   AF-A0A7Y2HVZ7-F1
#
_cell.length_a   1.000
_cell.length_b   1.000
_cell.length_c   1.000
_cell.angle_alpha   90.00
_cell.angle_beta   90.00
_cell.angle_gamma   90.00
#
_symmetry.space_group_name_H-M   'P 1'
#
loop_
_entity.id
_entity.type
_entity.pdbx_description
1 polymer ?
#
loop_
_entity_poly.entity_id
_entity_poly.type
_entity_poly.pdbx_seq_one_letter_code
_entity_poly.pdbx_strand_id
1 'polypeptide(L)'
;MPAASQRSRPPDLPTGVSLAAAAVALVAVSMAVNALSIGRETTAAAGAANLQGLWPLWIASAVSWLALTAVWWRLRVDATRPARGGVSGRMRAALVVLAVAGGVRGMVLVGHETSLSDDIHRFVFDGRTGAAGVNPYLVTPESRVGVADDDMRWRGEATRAARMNNPEMHTIYLPVSQWVFGAIGKTLSP
;
A
#
# COMPACT_ATOMS: atom_id res chain seq x y z
N MET A 1 23.06 -3.54 -56.76
CA MET A 1 22.81 -4.14 -55.43
C MET A 1 23.18 -3.13 -54.37
N PRO A 2 22.25 -2.61 -53.53
CA PRO A 2 22.61 -1.67 -52.48
C PRO A 2 23.27 -2.42 -51.32
N ALA A 3 24.45 -1.95 -50.92
CA ALA A 3 25.17 -2.47 -49.76
C ALA A 3 24.35 -2.20 -48.50
N ALA A 4 23.95 -3.28 -47.81
CA ALA A 4 23.28 -3.19 -46.52
C ALA A 4 24.22 -2.50 -45.52
N SER A 5 23.88 -1.27 -45.10
CA SER A 5 24.65 -0.57 -44.10
C SER A 5 24.55 -1.32 -42.77
N GLN A 6 25.66 -1.88 -42.32
CA GLN A 6 25.79 -2.41 -40.97
C GLN A 6 25.66 -1.23 -40.00
N ARG A 7 24.45 -0.99 -39.50
CA ARG A 7 24.28 -0.13 -38.33
C ARG A 7 24.93 -0.84 -37.15
N SER A 8 26.00 -0.25 -36.62
CA SER A 8 26.63 -0.70 -35.38
C SER A 8 25.56 -0.73 -34.28
N ARG A 9 25.34 -1.91 -33.69
CA ARG A 9 24.46 -2.02 -32.51
C ARG A 9 25.12 -1.26 -31.36
N PRO A 10 24.35 -0.48 -30.59
CA PRO A 10 24.87 0.11 -29.35
C PRO A 10 25.34 -1.00 -28.41
N PRO A 11 26.35 -0.74 -27.56
CA PRO A 11 26.86 -1.72 -26.61
C PRO A 11 25.74 -2.16 -25.65
N ASP A 12 25.49 -3.47 -25.59
CA ASP A 12 24.55 -4.07 -24.64
C ASP A 12 25.13 -3.97 -23.22
N LEU A 13 24.52 -3.18 -22.32
CA LEU A 13 24.80 -3.28 -20.87
C LEU A 13 24.60 -4.74 -20.38
N PRO A 14 25.34 -5.26 -19.40
CA PRO A 14 25.11 -6.61 -18.86
C PRO A 14 23.73 -6.74 -18.16
N THR A 15 23.07 -7.90 -18.24
CA THR A 15 21.79 -8.18 -17.55
C THR A 15 21.86 -7.94 -16.04
N GLY A 16 23.01 -8.24 -15.43
CA GLY A 16 23.26 -7.96 -14.01
C GLY A 16 23.15 -6.48 -13.66
N VAL A 17 23.55 -5.57 -14.57
CA VAL A 17 23.45 -4.12 -14.36
C VAL A 17 21.99 -3.66 -14.36
N SER A 18 21.16 -4.20 -15.26
CA SER A 18 19.73 -3.86 -15.30
C SER A 18 18.98 -4.32 -14.05
N LEU A 19 19.27 -5.53 -13.55
CA LEU A 19 18.68 -6.06 -12.33
C LEU A 19 19.13 -5.28 -11.09
N ALA A 20 20.42 -4.94 -11.00
CA ALA A 20 20.93 -4.10 -9.92
C ALA A 20 20.27 -2.71 -9.93
N ALA A 21 20.12 -2.08 -11.10
CA ALA A 21 19.44 -0.80 -11.24
C ALA A 21 17.98 -0.86 -10.79
N ALA A 22 17.24 -1.92 -11.14
CA ALA A 22 15.86 -2.11 -10.68
C ALA A 22 15.77 -2.33 -9.16
N ALA A 23 16.69 -3.11 -8.57
CA ALA A 23 16.73 -3.31 -7.13
C ALA A 23 17.02 -1.99 -6.39
N VAL A 24 18.00 -1.21 -6.84
CA VAL A 24 18.32 0.11 -6.27
C VAL A 24 17.13 1.06 -6.37
N ALA A 25 16.44 1.08 -7.52
CA ALA A 25 15.28 1.94 -7.71
C ALA A 25 14.12 1.58 -6.75
N LEU A 26 13.84 0.29 -6.55
CA LEU A 26 12.83 -0.18 -5.60
C LEU A 26 13.18 0.16 -4.15
N VAL A 27 14.46 0.04 -3.77
CA VAL A 27 14.93 0.49 -2.46
C VAL A 27 14.74 2.00 -2.30
N ALA A 28 15.08 2.79 -3.31
CA ALA A 28 14.89 4.24 -3.27
C ALA A 28 13.40 4.64 -3.12
N VAL A 29 12.48 3.95 -3.81
CA VAL A 29 11.03 4.16 -3.60
C VAL A 29 10.63 3.84 -2.17
N SER A 30 11.11 2.72 -1.63
CA SER A 30 10.79 2.31 -0.27
C SER A 30 11.29 3.32 0.77
N MET A 31 12.51 3.84 0.58
CA MET A 31 13.05 4.93 1.40
C MET A 31 12.23 6.21 1.28
N ALA A 32 11.82 6.58 0.06
CA ALA A 32 11.01 7.78 -0.18
C ALA A 32 9.63 7.68 0.48
N VAL A 33 8.98 6.51 0.42
CA VAL A 33 7.73 6.24 1.14
C VAL A 33 7.95 6.33 2.65
N ASN A 34 9.02 5.72 3.17
CA ASN A 34 9.30 5.72 4.61
C ASN A 34 9.63 7.10 5.16
N ALA A 35 10.22 7.98 4.34
CA ALA A 35 10.52 9.36 4.72
C ALA A 35 9.31 10.31 4.55
N LEU A 36 8.23 9.85 3.92
CA LEU A 36 7.08 10.70 3.62
C LEU A 36 6.25 10.94 4.89
N SER A 37 6.09 12.21 5.24
CA SER A 37 5.17 12.66 6.29
C SER A 37 4.11 13.56 5.68
N ILE A 38 2.84 13.17 5.82
CA ILE A 38 1.69 13.93 5.32
C ILE A 38 0.90 14.44 6.52
N GLY A 39 0.90 15.77 6.69
CA GLY A 39 0.07 16.43 7.70
C GLY A 39 -1.42 16.35 7.34
N ARG A 40 -2.30 16.27 8.33
CA ARG A 40 -3.76 16.14 8.14
C ARG A 40 -4.52 17.47 8.24
N GLU A 41 -3.80 18.58 8.29
CA GLU A 41 -4.43 19.89 8.36
C GLU A 41 -5.20 20.20 7.07
N THR A 42 -6.37 20.82 7.21
CA THR A 42 -7.28 21.15 6.10
C THR A 42 -6.95 22.49 5.43
N THR A 43 -5.84 23.12 5.81
CA THR A 43 -5.43 24.42 5.25
C THR A 43 -4.81 24.24 3.87
N ALA A 44 -5.03 25.22 2.98
CA ALA A 44 -4.41 25.21 1.65
C ALA A 44 -2.87 25.19 1.72
N ALA A 45 -2.29 25.85 2.73
CA ALA A 45 -0.85 25.87 2.96
C ALA A 45 -0.29 24.49 3.34
N ALA A 46 -0.96 23.76 4.24
CA ALA A 46 -0.58 22.40 4.58
C ALA A 46 -0.71 21.45 3.37
N GLY A 47 -1.77 21.62 2.56
CA GLY A 47 -1.94 20.90 1.30
C GLY A 47 -0.76 21.13 0.33
N ALA A 48 -0.33 22.38 0.15
CA ALA A 48 0.81 22.72 -0.71
C ALA A 48 2.13 22.12 -0.19
N ALA A 49 2.37 22.16 1.12
CA ALA A 49 3.55 21.56 1.74
C ALA A 49 3.57 20.03 1.57
N ASN A 50 2.43 19.37 1.76
CA ASN A 50 2.28 17.93 1.51
C ASN A 50 2.59 17.58 0.05
N LEU A 51 2.05 18.34 -0.92
CA LEU A 51 2.33 18.13 -2.34
C LEU A 51 3.81 18.29 -2.68
N GLN A 52 4.47 19.29 -2.09
CA GLN A 52 5.90 19.50 -2.28
C GLN A 52 6.72 18.32 -1.71
N GLY A 53 6.29 17.76 -0.59
CA GLY A 53 6.89 16.57 0.03
C GLY A 53 6.77 15.28 -0.81
N LEU A 54 5.87 15.23 -1.79
CA LEU A 54 5.69 14.06 -2.67
C LEU A 54 6.74 13.96 -3.78
N TRP A 55 7.51 15.02 -4.05
CA TRP A 55 8.46 15.05 -5.16
C TRP A 55 9.50 13.91 -5.14
N PRO A 56 10.13 13.57 -3.99
CA PRO A 56 11.06 12.45 -3.90
C PRO A 56 10.40 11.11 -4.25
N LEU A 57 9.15 10.91 -3.81
CA LEU A 57 8.39 9.69 -4.12
C LEU A 57 8.10 9.59 -5.62
N TRP A 58 7.66 10.68 -6.25
CA TRP A 58 7.40 10.68 -7.70
C TRP A 58 8.65 10.44 -8.52
N ILE A 59 9.77 11.08 -8.17
CA ILE A 59 11.06 10.83 -8.83
C ILE A 59 11.47 9.36 -8.67
N ALA A 60 11.47 8.83 -7.44
CA ALA A 60 11.86 7.45 -7.19
C ALA A 60 10.95 6.45 -7.93
N SER A 61 9.65 6.75 -8.01
CA SER A 61 8.67 5.93 -8.73
C SER A 61 8.93 5.95 -10.24
N ALA A 62 9.21 7.12 -10.81
CA ALA A 62 9.57 7.25 -12.22
C ALA A 62 10.87 6.49 -12.56
N VAL A 63 11.90 6.61 -11.71
CA VAL A 63 13.15 5.86 -11.86
C VAL A 63 12.91 4.35 -11.78
N SER A 64 12.06 3.90 -10.86
CA SER A 64 11.68 2.48 -10.74
C SER A 64 10.95 1.98 -11.96
N TRP A 65 10.00 2.76 -12.49
CA TRP A 65 9.28 2.40 -13.70
C TRP A 65 10.22 2.26 -14.90
N LEU A 66 11.16 3.20 -15.08
CA LEU A 66 12.17 3.14 -16.14
C LEU A 66 13.09 1.92 -15.97
N ALA A 67 13.55 1.65 -14.75
CA ALA A 67 14.41 0.50 -14.46
C ALA A 67 13.71 -0.84 -14.72
N LEU A 68 12.46 -0.98 -14.29
CA LEU A 68 11.65 -2.17 -14.55
C LEU A 68 11.33 -2.33 -16.04
N THR A 69 11.07 -1.24 -16.74
CA THR A 69 10.86 -1.25 -18.20
C THR A 69 12.12 -1.70 -18.94
N ALA A 70 13.29 -1.24 -18.51
CA ALA A 70 14.57 -1.69 -19.06
C ALA A 70 14.81 -3.19 -18.79
N VAL A 71 14.50 -3.68 -17.59
CA VAL A 71 14.55 -5.11 -17.26
C VAL A 71 13.58 -5.92 -18.13
N TRP A 72 12.34 -5.46 -18.31
CA TRP A 72 11.36 -6.15 -19.14
C TRP A 72 11.80 -6.23 -20.61
N TRP A 73 12.24 -5.11 -21.19
CA TRP A 73 12.74 -5.07 -22.56
C TRP A 73 13.90 -6.06 -22.75
N ARG A 74 14.81 -6.13 -21.77
CA ARG A 74 15.94 -7.08 -21.76
C ARG A 74 15.47 -8.53 -21.71
N LEU A 75 14.60 -8.88 -20.77
CA LEU A 75 14.05 -10.22 -20.65
C LEU A 75 13.33 -10.65 -21.93
N ARG A 76 12.65 -9.72 -22.61
CA ARG A 76 11.99 -9.96 -23.90
C ARG A 76 13.00 -10.22 -25.03
N VAL A 77 14.07 -9.43 -25.11
CA VAL A 77 15.16 -9.62 -26.08
C VAL A 77 15.86 -10.96 -25.83
N ASP A 78 16.17 -11.28 -24.58
CA ASP A 78 16.82 -12.54 -24.21
C ASP A 78 15.91 -13.76 -24.46
N ALA A 79 14.59 -13.63 -24.28
CA ALA A 79 13.62 -14.69 -24.59
C ALA A 79 13.54 -15.02 -26.10
N THR A 80 13.92 -14.08 -26.97
CA THR A 80 13.99 -14.31 -28.43
C THR A 80 15.32 -14.92 -28.89
N ARG A 81 16.31 -15.04 -28.01
CA ARG A 81 17.56 -15.74 -28.29
C ARG A 81 17.35 -17.25 -28.05
N PRO A 82 17.83 -18.14 -28.93
CA PRO A 82 17.71 -19.58 -28.72
C PRO A 82 18.28 -19.96 -27.35
N ALA A 83 17.46 -20.64 -26.55
CA ALA A 83 17.68 -20.86 -25.13
C ALA A 83 19.03 -21.53 -24.86
N ARG A 84 20.04 -20.74 -24.44
CA ARG A 84 21.31 -21.24 -23.88
C ARG A 84 21.23 -21.47 -22.37
N GLY A 85 20.12 -21.10 -21.72
CA GLY A 85 19.95 -21.18 -20.27
C GLY A 85 19.23 -22.46 -19.83
N GLY A 86 19.97 -23.36 -19.17
CA GLY A 86 19.37 -24.49 -18.44
C GLY A 86 18.53 -24.04 -17.24
N VAL A 87 17.86 -25.00 -16.58
CA VAL A 87 16.99 -24.80 -15.40
C VAL A 87 17.65 -23.92 -14.31
N SER A 88 18.98 -23.99 -14.18
CA SER A 88 19.78 -23.19 -13.25
C SER A 88 19.70 -21.66 -13.48
N GLY A 89 19.54 -21.21 -14.72
CA GLY A 89 19.44 -19.77 -15.04
C GLY A 89 18.11 -19.18 -14.61
N ARG A 90 17.00 -19.90 -14.85
CA ARG A 90 15.65 -19.48 -14.43
C ARG A 90 15.51 -19.46 -12.91
N MET A 91 16.05 -20.47 -12.23
CA MET A 91 16.05 -20.55 -10.77
C MET A 91 16.80 -19.37 -10.13
N ARG A 92 17.99 -19.02 -10.65
CA ARG A 92 18.75 -17.86 -10.17
C ARG A 92 17.98 -16.55 -10.34
N ALA A 93 17.33 -16.35 -11.47
CA ALA A 93 16.50 -15.15 -11.70
C ALA A 93 15.32 -15.08 -10.71
N ALA A 94 14.62 -16.19 -10.49
CA ALA A 94 13.53 -16.27 -9.52
C ALA A 94 14.01 -15.97 -8.08
N LEU A 95 15.16 -16.52 -7.68
CA LEU A 95 15.75 -16.26 -6.37
C LEU A 95 16.13 -14.78 -6.19
N VAL A 96 16.68 -14.13 -7.21
CA VAL A 96 16.98 -12.69 -7.16
C VAL A 96 15.71 -11.88 -7.00
N VAL A 97 14.65 -12.20 -7.76
CA VAL A 97 13.34 -11.51 -7.64
C VAL A 97 12.77 -11.67 -6.22
N LEU A 98 12.76 -12.89 -5.69
CA LEU A 98 12.27 -13.15 -4.34
C LEU A 98 13.11 -12.45 -3.26
N ALA A 99 14.44 -12.44 -3.42
CA ALA A 99 15.33 -11.74 -2.49
C ALA A 99 15.10 -10.23 -2.49
N VAL A 100 14.96 -9.62 -3.67
CA VAL A 100 14.66 -8.17 -3.80
C VAL A 100 13.28 -7.87 -3.22
N ALA A 101 12.25 -8.64 -3.58
CA ALA A 101 10.90 -8.45 -3.06
C ALA A 101 10.82 -8.63 -1.53
N GLY A 102 11.46 -9.67 -1.01
CA GLY A 102 11.54 -9.94 0.43
C GLY A 102 12.32 -8.88 1.18
N GLY A 103 13.46 -8.43 0.66
CA GLY A 103 14.26 -7.37 1.26
C GLY A 103 13.53 -6.03 1.31
N VAL A 104 12.89 -5.63 0.20
CA VAL A 104 12.04 -4.43 0.15
C VAL A 104 10.88 -4.53 1.15
N ARG A 105 10.19 -5.68 1.20
CA ARG A 105 9.07 -5.88 2.12
C ARG A 105 9.52 -5.84 3.58
N GLY A 106 10.63 -6.49 3.91
CA GLY A 106 11.21 -6.49 5.25
C GLY A 106 11.61 -5.09 5.71
N MET A 107 12.23 -4.31 4.81
CA MET A 107 12.60 -2.92 5.10
C MET A 107 11.38 -2.05 5.43
N VAL A 108 10.28 -2.18 4.69
CA VAL A 108 9.03 -1.46 4.98
C VAL A 108 8.43 -1.89 6.32
N LEU A 109 8.41 -3.20 6.60
CA LEU A 109 7.83 -3.73 7.85
C LEU A 109 8.60 -3.32 9.10
N VAL A 110 9.92 -3.17 9.02
CA VAL A 110 10.78 -2.79 10.16
C VAL A 110 10.90 -1.28 10.29
N GLY A 111 10.97 -0.55 9.17
CA GLY A 111 11.19 0.89 9.15
C GLY A 111 9.94 1.74 9.40
N HIS A 112 8.75 1.16 9.22
CA HIS A 112 7.50 1.88 9.38
C HIS A 112 6.80 1.47 10.68
N GLU A 113 6.49 2.46 11.52
CA GLU A 113 5.61 2.26 12.65
C GLU A 113 4.24 1.79 12.15
N THR A 114 3.74 0.67 12.68
CA THR A 114 2.44 0.12 12.28
C THR A 114 1.34 1.07 12.73
N SER A 115 0.94 2.01 11.89
CA SER A 115 -0.28 2.78 12.11
C SER A 115 -1.45 2.00 11.51
N LEU A 116 -2.36 1.55 12.36
CA LEU A 116 -3.68 1.18 11.87
C LEU A 116 -4.36 2.44 11.37
N SER A 117 -5.17 2.30 10.31
CA SER A 117 -6.11 3.37 9.95
C SER A 117 -7.01 3.67 11.14
N ASP A 118 -7.30 4.95 11.37
CA ASP A 118 -8.25 5.39 12.41
C ASP A 118 -9.68 4.85 12.14
N ASP A 119 -9.93 4.38 10.91
CA ASP A 119 -11.13 3.65 10.51
C ASP A 119 -11.34 2.36 11.32
N ILE A 120 -10.31 1.86 12.03
CA ILE A 120 -10.45 0.75 12.99
C ILE A 120 -11.56 1.03 14.01
N HIS A 121 -11.67 2.29 14.47
CA HIS A 121 -12.71 2.69 15.41
C HIS A 121 -14.09 2.59 14.75
N ARG A 122 -14.21 2.94 13.47
CA ARG A 122 -15.46 2.80 12.70
C ARG A 122 -15.82 1.33 12.51
N PHE A 123 -14.87 0.47 12.15
CA PHE A 123 -15.12 -0.97 11.98
C PHE A 123 -15.66 -1.61 13.26
N VAL A 124 -15.05 -1.26 14.40
CA VAL A 124 -15.47 -1.77 15.71
C VAL A 124 -16.87 -1.25 16.06
N PHE A 125 -17.15 0.04 15.86
CA PHE A 125 -18.47 0.64 16.11
C PHE A 125 -19.55 -0.03 15.24
N ASP A 126 -19.34 -0.09 13.93
CA ASP A 126 -20.27 -0.69 12.97
C ASP A 126 -20.50 -2.18 13.29
N GLY A 127 -19.44 -2.90 13.64
CA GLY A 127 -19.51 -4.30 14.03
C GLY A 127 -20.32 -4.54 15.31
N ARG A 128 -20.12 -3.71 16.35
CA ARG A 128 -20.90 -3.77 17.59
C ARG A 128 -22.36 -3.37 17.36
N THR A 129 -22.58 -2.36 16.53
CA THR A 129 -23.93 -1.93 16.11
C THR A 129 -24.69 -3.06 15.43
N GLY A 130 -24.07 -3.71 14.45
CA GLY A 130 -24.65 -4.88 13.79
C GLY A 130 -24.84 -6.08 14.73
N ALA A 131 -23.89 -6.34 15.63
CA ALA A 131 -24.00 -7.40 16.64
C ALA A 131 -25.15 -7.16 17.63
N ALA A 132 -25.45 -5.90 17.95
CA ALA A 132 -26.60 -5.49 18.76
C ALA A 132 -27.94 -5.54 18.02
N GLY A 133 -27.95 -5.97 16.74
CA GLY A 133 -29.14 -6.05 15.90
C GLY A 133 -29.60 -4.71 15.33
N VAL A 134 -28.75 -3.67 15.38
CA VAL A 134 -29.05 -2.35 14.86
C VAL A 134 -28.46 -2.21 13.46
N ASN A 135 -29.21 -1.58 12.54
CA ASN A 135 -28.72 -1.31 11.19
C ASN A 135 -27.66 -0.19 11.22
N PRO A 136 -26.39 -0.46 10.86
CA PRO A 136 -25.30 0.52 10.95
C PRO A 136 -25.46 1.70 9.98
N TYR A 137 -26.28 1.58 8.94
CA TYR A 137 -26.57 2.67 8.01
C TYR A 137 -27.51 3.74 8.60
N LEU A 138 -28.16 3.47 9.74
CA LEU A 138 -29.13 4.37 10.36
C LEU A 138 -28.60 5.12 11.58
N VAL A 139 -27.35 4.85 11.98
CA VAL A 139 -26.74 5.42 13.18
C VAL A 139 -25.37 5.97 12.88
N THR A 140 -25.02 7.04 13.60
CA THR A 140 -23.70 7.65 13.56
C THR A 140 -23.00 7.42 14.90
N PRO A 141 -21.67 7.28 14.92
CA PRO A 141 -20.89 7.22 16.16
C PRO A 141 -21.18 8.39 17.10
N GLU A 142 -21.27 9.61 16.58
CA GLU A 142 -21.57 10.81 17.38
C GLU A 142 -22.93 10.72 18.08
N SER A 143 -23.96 10.19 17.40
CA SER A 143 -25.30 10.03 18.00
C SER A 143 -25.33 9.10 19.22
N ARG A 144 -24.25 8.36 19.47
CA ARG A 144 -24.14 7.36 20.54
C ARG A 144 -23.22 7.76 21.69
N VAL A 145 -22.54 8.91 21.60
CA VAL A 145 -21.60 9.41 22.62
C VAL A 145 -22.27 9.72 23.97
N GLY A 146 -23.58 9.98 23.99
CA GLY A 146 -24.37 10.29 25.19
C GLY A 146 -25.33 9.20 25.66
N VAL A 147 -25.29 8.01 25.06
CA VAL A 147 -26.09 6.87 25.54
C VAL A 147 -25.46 6.37 26.84
N ALA A 148 -26.27 6.15 27.88
CA ALA A 148 -25.78 5.72 29.19
C ALA A 148 -24.88 4.47 29.08
N ASP A 149 -23.71 4.51 29.72
CA ASP A 149 -22.72 3.41 29.80
C ASP A 149 -23.26 2.14 30.50
N ASP A 150 -24.48 2.24 31.03
CA ASP A 150 -25.26 1.15 31.62
C ASP A 150 -25.81 0.19 30.55
N ASP A 151 -25.99 0.65 29.31
CA ASP A 151 -26.23 -0.26 28.19
C ASP A 151 -24.90 -0.90 27.78
N MET A 152 -24.69 -2.15 28.20
CA MET A 152 -23.51 -2.95 27.86
C MET A 152 -23.24 -3.01 26.34
N ARG A 153 -24.26 -2.80 25.49
CA ARG A 153 -24.11 -2.75 24.04
C ARG A 153 -23.25 -1.56 23.58
N TRP A 154 -23.30 -0.44 24.30
CA TRP A 154 -22.70 0.84 23.89
C TRP A 154 -21.58 1.34 24.82
N ARG A 155 -21.17 0.51 25.78
CA ARG A 155 -20.11 0.86 26.73
C ARG A 155 -18.80 1.25 26.01
N GLY A 156 -18.29 2.43 26.37
CA GLY A 156 -17.04 2.98 25.83
C GLY A 156 -17.12 3.52 24.41
N GLU A 157 -18.31 3.66 23.82
CA GLU A 157 -18.45 4.29 22.49
C GLU A 157 -18.05 5.76 22.48
N ALA A 158 -18.26 6.50 23.58
CA ALA A 158 -17.81 7.89 23.70
C ALA A 158 -16.29 8.04 23.46
N THR A 159 -15.49 7.17 24.08
CA THR A 159 -14.02 7.18 23.90
C THR A 159 -13.61 6.75 22.50
N ARG A 160 -14.36 5.84 21.86
CA ARG A 160 -14.07 5.40 20.48
C ARG A 160 -14.43 6.48 19.45
N ALA A 161 -15.58 7.13 19.60
CA ALA A 161 -16.01 8.21 18.73
C ALA A 161 -15.00 9.37 18.75
N ALA A 162 -14.43 9.69 19.92
CA ALA A 162 -13.40 10.72 20.06
C ALA A 162 -12.08 10.40 19.31
N ARG A 163 -11.83 9.13 18.97
CA ARG A 163 -10.67 8.67 18.20
C ARG A 163 -11.00 8.38 16.73
N MET A 164 -12.27 8.46 16.36
CA MET A 164 -12.73 8.14 15.01
C MET A 164 -12.61 9.35 14.11
N ASN A 165 -12.21 9.10 12.86
CA ASN A 165 -12.29 10.12 11.83
C ASN A 165 -13.76 10.32 11.40
N ASN A 166 -14.26 11.55 11.42
CA ASN A 166 -15.63 11.93 11.02
C ASN A 166 -16.75 11.12 11.72
N PRO A 167 -16.87 11.22 13.07
CA PRO A 167 -17.88 10.48 13.85
C PRO A 167 -19.34 10.85 13.53
N GLU A 168 -19.56 11.99 12.90
CA GLU A 168 -20.87 12.51 12.49
C GLU A 168 -21.44 11.81 11.25
N MET A 169 -20.61 11.13 10.45
CA MET A 169 -21.05 10.51 9.21
C MET A 169 -21.72 9.14 9.43
N HIS A 170 -22.63 8.76 8.53
CA HIS A 170 -23.07 7.37 8.41
C HIS A 170 -21.99 6.50 7.75
N THR A 171 -22.10 5.18 7.93
CA THR A 171 -21.14 4.27 7.31
C THR A 171 -21.20 4.32 5.78
N ILE A 172 -20.03 4.43 5.16
CA ILE A 172 -19.85 4.38 3.70
C ILE A 172 -19.51 2.97 3.21
N TYR A 173 -19.33 2.02 4.12
CA TYR A 173 -18.90 0.68 3.77
C TYR A 173 -20.05 -0.14 3.17
N LEU A 174 -19.70 -0.97 2.20
CA LEU A 174 -20.65 -1.83 1.49
C LEU A 174 -21.27 -2.88 2.43
N PRO A 175 -22.47 -3.41 2.09
CA PRO A 175 -23.16 -4.38 2.94
C PRO A 175 -22.32 -5.60 3.30
N VAL A 176 -21.50 -6.11 2.37
CA VAL A 176 -20.63 -7.26 2.63
C VAL A 176 -19.58 -6.93 3.70
N SER A 177 -19.02 -5.72 3.70
CA SER A 177 -18.09 -5.28 4.74
C SER A 177 -18.78 -5.23 6.10
N GLN A 178 -20.02 -4.72 6.15
CA GLN A 178 -20.82 -4.67 7.37
C GLN A 178 -21.09 -6.06 7.96
N TRP A 179 -21.27 -7.08 7.11
CA TRP A 179 -21.43 -8.45 7.58
C TRP A 179 -20.15 -8.98 8.23
N VAL A 180 -18.99 -8.68 7.64
CA VAL A 180 -17.69 -9.05 8.22
C VAL A 180 -17.49 -8.32 9.55
N PHE A 181 -17.76 -7.02 9.61
CA PHE A 181 -17.65 -6.25 10.85
C PHE A 181 -18.60 -6.77 11.92
N GLY A 182 -19.85 -7.09 11.57
CA GLY A 182 -20.82 -7.68 12.49
C GLY A 182 -20.40 -9.06 13.00
N ALA A 183 -19.84 -9.91 12.13
CA ALA A 183 -19.31 -11.22 12.52
C ALA A 183 -18.16 -11.10 13.51
N ILE A 184 -17.21 -10.18 13.26
CA ILE A 184 -16.10 -9.88 14.16
C ILE A 184 -16.60 -9.23 15.45
N GLY A 185 -17.55 -8.30 15.35
CA GLY A 185 -18.16 -7.59 16.47
C GLY A 185 -18.81 -8.54 17.47
N LYS A 186 -19.44 -9.62 17.00
CA LYS A 186 -19.96 -10.70 17.86
C LYS A 186 -18.87 -11.41 18.68
N THR A 187 -17.65 -11.53 18.14
CA THR A 187 -16.52 -12.16 18.85
C THR A 187 -15.80 -11.21 19.79
N LEU A 188 -15.92 -9.89 19.57
CA LEU A 188 -15.27 -8.84 20.38
C LEU A 188 -16.23 -8.21 21.41
N SER A 189 -17.49 -8.64 21.44
CA SER A 189 -18.45 -8.19 22.44
C SER A 189 -18.24 -8.98 23.74
N PRO A 190 -18.01 -8.31 24.89
CA PRO A 190 -17.95 -8.99 26.18
C PRO A 190 -19.29 -9.61 26.57
#